data_AF-A0A2I0AHH0-F1
#
_entry.id   AF-A0A2I0AHH0-F1
#
_cell.length_a   1.000
_cell.length_b   1.000
_cell.length_c   1.000
_cell.angle_alpha   90.00
_cell.angle_beta   90.00
_cell.angle_gamma   90.00
#
_symmetry.space_group_name_H-M   'P 1'
#
loop_
_entity.id
_entity.type
_entity.pdbx_description
1 polymer ?
#
loop_
_entity_poly.entity_id
_entity_poly.type
_entity_poly.pdbx_seq_one_letter_code
_entity_poly.pdbx_strand_id
1 'polypeptide(L)'
;MYLCRLIRTSTRSCAAAGAFYCSPSSPEDARPAIKAGDVLRKTRRFSAADVAEFAAVTGDRNPAHLDPDFACRVAGFDGGSVVHGMLVASLFPSVIASNFVNFLLHRCT
;
A
#
# COMPACT_ATOMS: atom_id res chain seq x y z
N MET A 1 16.47 -8.41 -2.16
CA MET A 1 15.65 -7.69 -1.15
C MET A 1 15.21 -6.38 -1.76
N TYR A 2 13.91 -6.22 -2.07
CA TYR A 2 13.42 -4.98 -2.68
C TYR A 2 12.78 -4.09 -1.62
N LEU A 3 13.45 -2.97 -1.33
CA LEU A 3 13.00 -1.94 -0.39
C LEU A 3 12.54 -0.74 -1.20
N CYS A 4 11.23 -0.47 -1.23
CA CYS A 4 10.72 0.81 -1.72
C CYS A 4 10.57 1.76 -0.53
N ARG A 5 11.48 2.73 -0.43
CA ARG A 5 11.52 3.75 0.62
C ARG A 5 10.89 5.02 0.06
N LEU A 6 9.88 5.61 0.69
CA LEU A 6 9.81 7.07 0.66
C LEU A 6 9.70 7.71 2.04
N ILE A 7 10.37 8.86 2.10
CA ILE A 7 10.52 9.76 3.22
C ILE A 7 9.22 10.56 3.40
N ARG A 8 8.87 10.81 4.67
CA ARG A 8 7.78 11.69 5.10
C ARG A 8 8.38 13.07 5.42
N THR A 9 8.15 14.07 4.57
CA THR A 9 8.40 15.47 4.94
C THR A 9 7.07 16.07 5.39
N SER A 10 6.87 16.08 6.71
CA SER A 10 5.77 16.82 7.33
C SER A 10 6.20 18.28 7.42
N THR A 11 5.73 19.14 6.53
CA THR A 11 5.84 20.59 6.72
C THR A 11 4.94 20.96 7.91
N ARG A 12 5.54 21.36 9.03
CA ARG A 12 4.84 22.06 10.10
C ARG A 12 4.62 23.50 9.64
N SER A 13 3.39 23.99 9.67
CA SER A 13 3.13 25.44 9.71
C SER A 13 1.90 25.73 10.56
N CYS A 14 1.95 26.90 11.21
CA CYS A 14 1.25 27.31 12.42
C CYS A 14 -0.25 27.63 12.29
N ALA A 15 -0.94 27.37 13.41
CA ALA A 15 -2.08 28.08 14.03
C ALA A 15 -3.19 28.73 13.19
N ALA A 16 -4.44 28.34 13.47
CA ALA A 16 -5.56 29.27 13.71
C ALA A 16 -6.65 28.60 14.56
N ALA A 17 -7.28 29.41 15.40
CA ALA A 17 -8.17 29.05 16.50
C ALA A 17 -9.62 28.74 16.09
N GLY A 18 -10.34 28.02 16.96
CA GLY A 18 -11.78 28.20 17.18
C GLY A 18 -12.71 27.03 16.84
N ALA A 19 -13.48 26.64 17.85
CA ALA A 19 -14.81 26.00 17.85
C ALA A 19 -14.97 24.46 17.90
N PHE A 20 -15.72 24.06 18.95
CA PHE A 20 -16.47 22.82 19.20
C PHE A 20 -15.69 21.50 19.46
N TYR A 21 -15.53 21.16 20.74
CA TYR A 21 -15.16 19.82 21.20
C TYR A 21 -16.38 18.90 21.08
N CYS A 22 -16.40 18.03 20.08
CA CYS A 22 -17.15 16.77 20.16
C CYS A 22 -16.13 15.67 20.48
N SER A 23 -16.30 14.99 21.61
CA SER A 23 -15.44 13.89 22.01
C SER A 23 -15.48 12.77 20.96
N PRO A 24 -14.33 12.25 20.49
CA PRO A 24 -14.32 11.13 19.56
C PRO A 24 -14.80 9.87 20.28
N SER A 25 -15.88 9.26 19.78
CA SER A 25 -16.57 8.13 20.40
C SER A 25 -15.92 6.77 20.12
N SER A 26 -14.76 6.70 19.45
CA SER A 26 -13.94 5.49 19.34
C SER A 26 -12.52 5.81 18.81
N PRO A 27 -11.48 5.05 19.19
CA PRO A 27 -10.11 5.26 18.70
C PRO A 27 -9.94 4.99 17.19
N GLU A 28 -10.90 4.31 16.54
CA GLU A 28 -10.91 4.12 15.08
C GLU A 28 -11.33 5.39 14.33
N ASP A 29 -12.00 6.32 15.02
CA ASP A 29 -12.60 7.51 14.45
C ASP A 29 -11.61 8.69 14.27
N ALA A 30 -10.39 8.51 14.77
CA ALA A 30 -9.39 9.57 14.88
C ALA A 30 -8.47 9.69 13.64
N ARG A 31 -8.81 9.08 12.49
CA ARG A 31 -8.02 9.28 11.27
C ARG A 31 -8.37 10.64 10.65
N PRO A 32 -7.40 11.57 10.56
CA PRO A 32 -7.66 12.89 9.98
C PRO A 32 -8.23 12.75 8.56
N ALA A 33 -9.21 13.59 8.23
CA ALA A 33 -9.72 13.68 6.87
C ALA A 33 -8.59 14.04 5.89
N ILE A 34 -8.49 13.29 4.79
CA ILE A 34 -7.50 13.53 3.72
C ILE A 34 -7.82 14.84 3.02
N LYS A 35 -6.81 15.65 2.76
CA LYS A 35 -6.91 16.94 2.07
C LYS A 35 -6.10 16.94 0.78
N ALA A 36 -6.45 17.84 -0.14
CA ALA A 36 -5.68 18.06 -1.34
C ALA A 36 -4.24 18.46 -0.98
N GLY A 37 -3.26 17.80 -1.60
CA GLY A 37 -1.84 17.94 -1.27
C GLY A 37 -1.29 16.87 -0.33
N ASP A 38 -2.15 16.06 0.30
CA ASP A 38 -1.70 14.93 1.12
C ASP A 38 -1.01 13.86 0.27
N VAL A 39 0.12 13.37 0.77
CA VAL A 39 0.90 12.30 0.15
C VAL A 39 0.84 11.06 1.02
N LEU A 40 0.14 10.04 0.54
CA LEU A 40 0.02 8.74 1.20
C LEU A 40 1.06 7.76 0.65
N ARG A 41 1.61 6.92 1.53
CA ARG A 41 2.73 6.02 1.21
C ARG A 41 2.56 4.71 1.98
N LYS A 42 2.83 3.57 1.31
CA LYS A 42 2.83 2.24 1.93
C LYS A 42 3.98 1.41 1.41
N THR A 43 4.77 0.85 2.33
CA THR A 43 5.86 -0.06 2.01
C THR A 43 5.47 -1.46 2.47
N ARG A 44 5.64 -2.44 1.59
CA ARG A 44 5.45 -3.87 1.89
C ARG A 44 6.62 -4.65 1.33
N ARG A 45 7.11 -5.62 2.10
CA ARG A 45 8.04 -6.64 1.62
C ARG A 45 7.22 -7.87 1.22
N PHE A 46 7.41 -8.34 0.00
CA PHE A 46 6.82 -9.59 -0.49
C PHE A 46 7.76 -10.75 -0.22
N SER A 47 7.19 -11.87 0.22
CA SER A 47 7.85 -13.16 0.41
C SER A 47 7.58 -14.09 -0.78
N ALA A 48 8.32 -15.20 -0.87
CA ALA A 48 8.04 -16.24 -1.85
C ALA A 48 6.64 -16.87 -1.66
N ALA A 49 6.16 -16.93 -0.40
CA ALA A 49 4.82 -17.41 -0.09
C ALA A 49 3.73 -16.49 -0.68
N ASP A 50 3.90 -15.17 -0.58
CA ASP A 50 2.97 -14.21 -1.19
C ASP A 50 2.87 -14.38 -2.71
N VAL A 51 4.01 -14.63 -3.36
CA VAL A 51 4.10 -14.87 -4.81
C VAL A 51 3.41 -16.18 -5.19
N ALA A 52 3.65 -17.24 -4.40
CA ALA A 52 3.02 -18.54 -4.63
C ALA A 52 1.50 -18.51 -4.42
N GLU A 53 1.02 -17.85 -3.36
CA GLU A 53 -0.40 -17.67 -3.09
C GLU A 53 -1.07 -16.84 -4.18
N PHE A 54 -0.44 -15.75 -4.62
CA PHE A 54 -0.98 -14.94 -5.71
C PHE A 54 -1.08 -15.73 -7.02
N ALA A 55 -0.07 -16.53 -7.35
CA ALA A 55 -0.11 -17.44 -8.51
C ALA A 55 -1.24 -18.48 -8.37
N ALA A 56 -1.48 -19.00 -7.17
CA ALA A 56 -2.54 -19.97 -6.91
C ALA A 56 -3.94 -19.37 -7.10
N VAL A 57 -4.16 -18.15 -6.63
CA VAL A 57 -5.47 -17.47 -6.73
C VAL A 57 -5.75 -16.96 -8.13
N THR A 58 -4.75 -16.36 -8.79
CA THR A 58 -4.94 -15.76 -10.12
C THR A 58 -4.79 -16.73 -11.28
N GLY A 59 -4.11 -17.85 -11.07
CA GLY A 59 -3.71 -18.77 -12.13
C GLY A 59 -2.47 -18.32 -12.91
N ASP A 60 -1.89 -17.15 -12.60
CA ASP A 60 -0.65 -16.67 -13.24
C ASP A 60 0.57 -17.45 -12.72
N ARG A 61 0.89 -18.53 -13.45
CA ARG A 61 2.04 -19.42 -13.19
C ARG A 61 3.23 -19.15 -14.10
N ASN A 62 3.43 -17.89 -14.54
CA ASN A 62 4.61 -17.55 -15.33
C ASN A 62 5.90 -17.96 -14.58
N PRO A 63 6.80 -18.75 -15.20
CA PRO A 63 8.02 -19.23 -14.55
C PRO A 63 8.95 -18.10 -14.10
N ALA A 64 8.86 -16.90 -14.68
CA ALA A 64 9.59 -15.72 -14.17
C ALA A 64 9.30 -15.41 -12.69
N HIS A 65 8.16 -15.85 -12.16
CA HIS A 65 7.74 -15.64 -10.77
C HIS A 65 8.00 -16.84 -9.85
N LEU A 66 8.08 -18.06 -10.41
CA LEU A 66 8.06 -19.30 -9.62
C LEU A 66 9.33 -20.15 -9.77
N ASP A 67 10.11 -19.92 -10.82
CA ASP A 67 11.33 -20.66 -11.13
C ASP A 67 12.52 -19.67 -11.12
N PRO A 68 13.35 -19.67 -10.06
CA PRO A 68 14.53 -18.80 -9.97
C PRO A 68 15.54 -19.05 -11.10
N ASP A 69 15.64 -20.29 -11.56
CA ASP A 69 16.56 -20.74 -12.59
C ASP A 69 16.14 -20.21 -13.97
N PHE A 70 14.83 -20.29 -14.27
CA PHE A 70 14.26 -19.65 -15.46
C PHE A 70 14.38 -18.12 -15.38
N ALA A 71 14.08 -17.53 -14.22
CA ALA A 71 14.17 -16.09 -14.01
C ALA A 71 15.58 -15.56 -14.29
N CYS A 72 16.62 -16.21 -13.77
CA CYS A 72 18.00 -15.84 -14.02
C CYS A 72 18.41 -16.10 -15.48
N ARG A 73 18.23 -17.32 -15.99
CA ARG A 73 18.86 -17.74 -17.25
C ARG A 73 18.11 -17.31 -18.50
N VAL A 74 16.78 -17.25 -18.43
CA VAL A 74 15.92 -17.03 -19.60
C VAL A 74 15.33 -15.63 -19.58
N ALA A 75 14.87 -15.18 -18.42
CA ALA A 75 14.24 -13.87 -18.29
C ALA A 75 15.24 -12.73 -17.98
N GLY A 76 16.50 -13.04 -17.69
CA GLY A 76 17.56 -12.04 -17.45
C GLY A 76 17.43 -11.32 -16.10
N PHE A 77 16.80 -11.95 -15.11
CA PHE A 77 16.68 -11.42 -13.75
C PHE A 77 17.76 -12.01 -12.85
N ASP A 78 18.92 -11.35 -12.77
CA ASP A 78 20.08 -11.80 -11.99
C ASP A 78 19.81 -12.01 -10.49
N GLY A 79 18.71 -11.45 -9.98
CA GLY A 79 18.28 -11.56 -8.58
C GLY A 79 17.36 -12.75 -8.27
N GLY A 80 17.10 -13.64 -9.23
CA GLY A 80 16.12 -14.73 -9.12
C GLY A 80 14.69 -14.29 -9.46
N SER A 81 13.71 -15.06 -9.01
CA SER A 81 12.30 -14.82 -9.34
C SER A 81 11.81 -13.42 -8.97
N VAL A 82 11.03 -12.81 -9.87
CA VAL A 82 10.46 -11.47 -9.70
C VAL A 82 9.03 -11.57 -9.18
N VAL A 83 8.55 -10.57 -8.45
CA VAL A 83 7.16 -10.53 -7.95
C VAL A 83 6.20 -10.20 -9.10
N HIS A 84 5.01 -10.79 -9.12
CA HIS A 84 3.96 -10.43 -10.09
C HIS A 84 3.67 -8.92 -10.07
N GLY A 85 3.63 -8.30 -11.25
CA GLY A 85 3.34 -6.86 -11.37
C GLY A 85 2.00 -6.48 -10.73
N MET A 86 0.98 -7.32 -10.93
CA MET A 86 -0.35 -7.09 -10.36
C MET A 86 -0.41 -7.30 -8.84
N LEU A 87 0.43 -8.16 -8.28
CA LEU A 87 0.57 -8.30 -6.83
C LEU A 87 1.15 -7.01 -6.22
N VAL A 88 2.14 -6.39 -6.87
CA VAL A 88 2.65 -5.07 -6.44
C VAL A 88 1.59 -3.99 -6.64
N ALA A 89 0.90 -3.97 -7.78
CA ALA A 89 -0.14 -2.99 -8.09
C ALA A 89 -1.33 -3.05 -7.12
N SER A 90 -1.61 -4.20 -6.51
CA SER A 90 -2.65 -4.36 -5.49
C SER A 90 -2.46 -3.44 -4.26
N LEU A 91 -1.24 -2.93 -4.03
CA LEU A 91 -0.98 -1.96 -2.96
C LEU A 91 -1.68 -0.62 -3.20
N PHE A 92 -1.91 -0.21 -4.45
CA PHE A 92 -2.60 1.06 -4.77
C PHE A 92 -4.02 1.10 -4.20
N PRO A 93 -4.94 0.18 -4.57
CA PRO A 93 -6.28 0.17 -3.99
C PRO A 93 -6.25 -0.09 -2.48
N SER A 94 -5.27 -0.83 -1.96
CA SER A 94 -5.10 -1.02 -0.51
C SER A 94 -4.80 0.28 0.24
N VAL A 95 -3.95 1.16 -0.32
CA VAL A 95 -3.70 2.49 0.25
C VAL A 95 -4.96 3.34 0.21
N ILE A 96 -5.67 3.35 -0.91
CA ILE A 96 -6.90 4.15 -1.02
C ILE A 96 -7.94 3.66 -0.01
N ALA A 97 -8.27 2.37 0.00
CA ALA A 97 -9.27 1.80 0.90
C ALA A 97 -8.93 2.04 2.38
N SER A 98 -7.67 1.91 2.78
CA SER A 98 -7.27 2.10 4.18
C SER A 98 -7.42 3.55 4.67
N ASN A 99 -7.52 4.53 3.77
CA ASN A 99 -7.53 5.96 4.12
C ASN A 99 -8.87 6.65 3.76
N PHE A 100 -9.56 6.23 2.70
CA PHE A 100 -10.79 6.88 2.23
C PHE A 100 -12.09 6.29 2.81
N VAL A 101 -12.05 5.10 3.42
CA VAL A 101 -13.28 4.46 3.94
C VAL A 101 -13.92 5.29 5.07
N ASN A 102 -13.14 5.95 5.93
CA ASN A 102 -13.71 6.80 6.98
C ASN A 102 -14.26 8.13 6.45
N PHE A 103 -13.82 8.60 5.29
CA PHE A 103 -14.28 9.87 4.73
C PHE A 103 -15.76 9.84 4.32
N LEU A 104 -16.26 8.68 3.87
CA LEU A 104 -17.66 8.53 3.44
C LEU A 104 -18.64 8.33 4.59
N LEU A 105 -18.19 7.81 5.74
CA LEU A 105 -19.06 7.59 6.90
C LEU A 105 -19.35 8.88 7.67
N HIS A 106 -18.47 9.89 7.59
CA HIS A 106 -18.59 11.18 8.29
C HIS A 106 -19.40 12.27 7.59
N ARG A 107 -19.94 12.02 6.39
CA ARG A 107 -20.75 13.02 5.65
C ARG A 107 -22.21 12.62 5.45
N CYS A 108 -22.67 11.55 6.11
CA CYS A 108 -24.05 11.06 6.04
C CYS A 108 -24.81 11.14 7.37
N THR A 109 -24.29 11.82 8.39
CA THR A 109 -24.97 12.09 9.66
C THR A 109 -25.08 13.57 9.92
#